data_AF-A0A6N7MHA8-F1
#
_entry.id   AF-A0A6N7MHA8-F1
#
_cell.length_a   1.000
_cell.length_b   1.000
_cell.length_c   1.000
_cell.angle_alpha   90.00
_cell.angle_beta   90.00
_cell.angle_gamma   90.00
#
_symmetry.space_group_name_H-M   'P 1'
#
loop_
_entity.id
_entity.type
_entity.pdbx_description
1 polymer ?
#
loop_
_entity_poly.entity_id
_entity_poly.type
_entity_poly.pdbx_seq_one_letter_code
_entity_poly.pdbx_strand_id
1 'polypeptide(L)'
;MARRKTVNITGIKRVEGIPYHDAWVAYKCVNCRGMNYILIGQELLSPKEAIENSVWKCERCGFVHSKESDLPFENWEEDYNDSESTTALRFWEGFFRIATEHPESYWKQCNVCSRILPFQAFSKHSDWGPLERQMECRSCKGAINAVLNPKRSKEQLHESAVRRRIADLFLEGENESIDLHDLFDRFGHKCFKTKVPLDINKRASWAVDHIMPSKYLYPLTKENAALLSRNANENKRDKWPSKFYTNNELIELAKITGADLKLISSKQPIMNHNIDVNKGVERYLQVREKSDLPKRIKEIRKILQVYELVDGLSPENKKLLGFT
;
A
#
# COMPACT_ATOMS: atom_id res chain seq x y z
N MET A 1 -6.38 22.01 2.90
CA MET A 1 -6.19 22.33 1.47
C MET A 1 -7.47 22.03 0.72
N ALA A 2 -7.97 22.97 -0.08
CA ALA A 2 -9.03 22.68 -1.05
C ALA A 2 -8.57 21.53 -1.96
N ARG A 3 -9.34 20.43 -2.00
CA ARG A 3 -9.11 19.33 -2.96
C ARG A 3 -9.03 19.95 -4.35
N ARG A 4 -7.92 19.73 -5.07
CA ARG A 4 -7.76 20.19 -6.46
C ARG A 4 -8.96 19.69 -7.28
N LYS A 5 -9.72 20.62 -7.86
CA LYS A 5 -10.90 20.41 -8.72
C LYS A 5 -10.53 19.95 -10.15
N THR A 6 -9.39 19.28 -10.35
CA THR A 6 -9.07 18.71 -11.66
C THR A 6 -9.66 17.31 -11.75
N VAL A 7 -10.90 17.22 -12.21
CA VAL A 7 -11.48 15.96 -12.69
C VAL A 7 -10.78 15.69 -14.02
N ASN A 8 -9.70 14.91 -13.99
CA ASN A 8 -9.03 14.55 -15.24
C ASN A 8 -10.02 13.77 -16.10
N ILE A 9 -10.42 14.37 -17.23
CA ILE A 9 -11.34 13.75 -18.18
C ILE A 9 -10.55 12.66 -18.92
N THR A 10 -10.87 11.40 -18.59
CA THR A 10 -10.28 10.20 -19.20
C THR A 10 -11.08 9.71 -20.41
N GLY A 11 -12.32 10.16 -20.56
CA GLY A 11 -13.30 9.57 -21.49
C GLY A 11 -13.85 8.21 -21.03
N ILE A 12 -13.29 7.63 -19.95
CA ILE A 12 -13.73 6.35 -19.37
C ILE A 12 -14.67 6.68 -18.20
N LYS A 13 -15.96 6.46 -18.41
CA LYS A 13 -17.00 6.71 -17.41
C LYS A 13 -17.15 5.51 -16.48
N ARG A 14 -17.63 5.79 -15.26
CA ARG A 14 -18.08 4.77 -14.33
C ARG A 14 -19.53 4.40 -14.65
N VAL A 15 -19.87 3.15 -14.40
CA VAL A 15 -21.24 2.65 -14.51
C VAL A 15 -21.98 2.99 -13.21
N GLU A 16 -23.18 3.55 -13.33
CA GLU A 16 -24.02 3.90 -12.19
C GLU A 16 -24.64 2.66 -11.54
N GLY A 17 -24.98 2.74 -10.25
CA GLY A 17 -25.64 1.66 -9.52
C GLY A 17 -24.77 0.45 -9.18
N ILE A 18 -23.46 0.48 -9.44
CA ILE A 18 -22.56 -0.63 -9.09
C ILE A 18 -22.19 -0.56 -7.60
N PRO A 19 -22.41 -1.63 -6.80
CA PRO A 19 -22.00 -1.73 -5.39
C PRO A 19 -20.49 -1.97 -5.27
N TYR A 20 -19.68 -1.02 -5.73
CA TYR A 20 -18.23 -1.18 -5.85
C TYR A 20 -17.48 -1.08 -4.53
N HIS A 21 -18.12 -0.73 -3.42
CA HIS A 21 -17.51 -0.84 -2.10
C HIS A 21 -17.80 -2.19 -1.46
N ASP A 22 -18.79 -2.92 -1.94
CA ASP A 22 -19.27 -4.15 -1.30
C ASP A 22 -18.38 -5.34 -1.65
N ALA A 23 -18.43 -6.34 -0.77
CA ALA A 23 -17.87 -7.65 -0.98
C ALA A 23 -18.89 -8.59 -1.61
N TRP A 24 -18.38 -9.50 -2.43
CA TRP A 24 -19.12 -10.56 -3.06
C TRP A 24 -18.51 -11.90 -2.68
N VAL A 25 -19.32 -12.94 -2.57
CA VAL A 25 -18.85 -14.32 -2.61
C VAL A 25 -19.05 -14.85 -4.03
N ALA A 26 -18.13 -15.69 -4.48
CA ALA A 26 -18.30 -16.42 -5.73
C ALA A 26 -17.97 -17.90 -5.52
N TYR A 27 -18.82 -18.78 -6.04
CA TYR A 27 -18.65 -20.23 -5.91
C TYR A 27 -19.15 -20.97 -7.16
N LYS A 28 -18.66 -22.19 -7.37
CA LYS A 28 -19.23 -23.11 -8.35
C LYS A 28 -20.29 -23.97 -7.69
N CYS A 29 -21.47 -24.02 -8.30
CA CYS A 29 -22.55 -24.88 -7.81
C CYS A 29 -22.11 -26.35 -7.82
N VAL A 30 -22.33 -27.05 -6.71
CA VAL A 30 -21.95 -28.46 -6.58
C VAL A 30 -22.77 -29.39 -7.48
N ASN A 31 -24.02 -29.00 -7.79
CA ASN A 31 -24.89 -29.73 -8.69
C ASN A 31 -24.56 -29.46 -10.18
N CYS A 32 -24.69 -28.22 -10.65
CA CYS A 32 -24.60 -27.90 -12.09
C CYS A 32 -23.25 -27.32 -12.55
N ARG A 33 -22.29 -27.13 -11.63
CA ARG A 33 -20.94 -26.57 -11.89
C ARG A 33 -20.92 -25.13 -12.41
N GLY A 34 -22.08 -24.48 -12.49
CA GLY A 34 -22.22 -23.07 -12.87
C GLY A 34 -21.61 -22.13 -11.83
N MET A 35 -21.03 -21.02 -12.28
CA MET A 35 -20.52 -19.98 -11.40
C MET A 35 -21.69 -19.16 -10.84
N ASN A 36 -21.68 -18.87 -9.55
CA ASN A 36 -22.67 -18.03 -8.87
C ASN A 36 -21.96 -16.92 -8.12
N TYR A 37 -22.68 -15.81 -7.90
CA TYR A 37 -22.20 -14.64 -7.18
C TYR A 37 -23.25 -14.19 -6.17
N ILE A 38 -22.85 -13.99 -4.93
CA ILE A 38 -23.73 -13.50 -3.87
C ILE A 38 -23.17 -12.18 -3.36
N LEU A 39 -24.00 -11.14 -3.36
CA LEU A 39 -23.65 -9.85 -2.77
C LEU A 39 -23.74 -9.96 -1.25
N ILE A 40 -22.63 -9.71 -0.55
CA ILE A 40 -22.55 -9.77 0.92
C ILE A 40 -22.72 -8.37 1.53
N GLY A 41 -22.18 -7.34 0.89
CA GLY A 41 -22.27 -5.96 1.37
C GLY A 41 -20.98 -5.46 2.04
N GLN A 42 -21.12 -4.62 3.06
CA GLN A 42 -20.00 -3.96 3.74
C GLN A 42 -19.43 -4.75 4.93
N GLU A 43 -20.14 -5.76 5.42
CA GLU A 43 -19.72 -6.60 6.54
C GLU A 43 -19.34 -7.99 6.01
N LEU A 44 -18.12 -8.43 6.25
CA LEU A 44 -17.68 -9.76 5.82
C LEU A 44 -18.24 -10.81 6.75
N LEU A 45 -18.70 -11.93 6.20
CA LEU A 45 -19.09 -13.09 6.97
C LEU A 45 -17.85 -13.79 7.53
N SER A 46 -17.91 -14.21 8.78
CA SER A 46 -16.98 -15.22 9.30
C SER A 46 -17.34 -16.61 8.75
N PRO A 47 -16.40 -17.58 8.72
CA PRO A 47 -16.70 -18.97 8.36
C PRO A 47 -17.84 -19.59 9.16
N LYS A 48 -17.94 -19.25 10.45
CA LYS A 48 -18.99 -19.74 11.34
C LYS A 48 -20.36 -19.15 10.98
N GLU A 49 -20.45 -17.84 10.75
CA GLU A 49 -21.70 -17.23 10.31
C GLU A 49 -22.12 -17.72 8.93
N ALA A 50 -21.15 -17.97 8.05
CA ALA A 50 -21.41 -18.49 6.72
C ALA A 50 -22.07 -19.88 6.79
N ILE A 51 -21.52 -20.83 7.54
CA ILE A 51 -22.12 -22.16 7.70
C ILE A 51 -23.47 -22.11 8.44
N GLU A 52 -23.62 -21.25 9.45
CA GLU A 52 -24.83 -21.22 10.28
C GLU A 52 -26.02 -20.57 9.59
N ASN A 53 -25.80 -19.53 8.80
CA ASN A 53 -26.88 -18.65 8.32
C ASN A 53 -27.02 -18.59 6.79
N SER A 54 -26.06 -19.12 6.02
CA SER A 54 -26.08 -18.97 4.57
C SER A 54 -26.96 -20.00 3.87
N VAL A 55 -27.85 -19.50 3.02
CA VAL A 55 -28.68 -20.29 2.11
C VAL A 55 -28.44 -19.77 0.70
N TRP A 56 -27.43 -20.31 0.01
CA TRP A 56 -27.02 -19.80 -1.31
C TRP A 56 -27.65 -20.61 -2.45
N LYS A 57 -28.67 -20.03 -3.07
CA LYS A 57 -29.37 -20.63 -4.20
C LYS A 57 -28.61 -20.43 -5.50
N CYS A 58 -28.36 -21.51 -6.24
CA CYS A 58 -27.78 -21.41 -7.58
C CYS A 58 -28.76 -20.77 -8.55
N GLU A 59 -28.33 -19.71 -9.24
CA GLU A 59 -29.15 -19.02 -10.25
C GLU A 59 -29.46 -19.89 -11.47
N ARG A 60 -28.61 -20.88 -11.76
CA ARG A 60 -28.73 -21.73 -12.96
C ARG A 60 -29.63 -22.94 -12.77
N CYS A 61 -29.49 -23.66 -11.65
CA CYS A 61 -30.23 -24.91 -11.41
C CYS A 61 -31.16 -24.84 -10.19
N GLY A 62 -31.17 -23.74 -9.45
CA GLY A 62 -32.00 -23.58 -8.26
C GLY A 62 -31.54 -24.36 -7.03
N PHE A 63 -30.50 -25.19 -7.14
CA PHE A 63 -29.96 -25.97 -6.02
C PHE A 63 -29.50 -25.05 -4.87
N VAL A 64 -29.93 -25.36 -3.66
CA VAL A 64 -29.64 -24.61 -2.44
C VAL A 64 -28.35 -25.16 -1.83
N HIS A 65 -27.40 -24.28 -1.55
CA HIS A 65 -26.18 -24.62 -0.83
C HIS A 65 -26.36 -24.11 0.60
N SER A 66 -26.61 -25.03 1.52
CA SER A 66 -26.72 -24.79 2.95
C SER A 66 -26.35 -26.07 3.70
N LYS A 67 -26.08 -25.97 5.00
CA LYS A 67 -25.75 -27.15 5.82
C LYS A 67 -26.92 -28.15 5.91
N GLU A 68 -28.15 -27.68 5.69
CA GLU A 68 -29.40 -28.45 5.67
C GLU A 68 -29.72 -29.04 4.29
N SER A 69 -28.82 -28.93 3.32
CA SER A 69 -29.01 -29.48 1.97
C SER A 69 -28.21 -30.75 1.79
N ASP A 70 -28.87 -31.81 1.31
CA ASP A 70 -28.18 -33.04 0.90
C ASP A 70 -27.19 -32.77 -0.23
N LEU A 71 -26.09 -33.52 -0.25
CA LEU A 71 -25.09 -33.41 -1.30
C LEU A 71 -25.53 -34.15 -2.57
N PRO A 72 -25.42 -33.53 -3.77
CA PRO A 72 -25.91 -34.13 -5.01
C PRO A 72 -24.87 -35.05 -5.67
N PHE A 73 -24.01 -35.72 -4.90
CA PHE A 73 -22.91 -36.50 -5.45
C PHE A 73 -23.31 -37.96 -5.69
N GLU A 74 -23.57 -38.31 -6.95
CA GLU A 74 -23.91 -39.68 -7.37
C GLU A 74 -22.79 -40.70 -7.12
N ASN A 75 -21.56 -40.24 -6.94
CA ASN A 75 -20.38 -41.08 -6.73
C ASN A 75 -20.01 -41.28 -5.25
N TRP A 76 -20.87 -40.85 -4.32
CA TRP A 76 -20.71 -41.02 -2.88
C TRP A 76 -21.80 -41.97 -2.38
N GLU A 77 -21.54 -42.65 -1.26
CA GLU A 77 -22.56 -43.46 -0.57
C GLU A 77 -23.73 -42.55 -0.13
N GLU A 78 -24.97 -43.05 -0.21
CA GLU A 78 -26.17 -42.27 0.11
C GLU A 78 -26.11 -41.67 1.53
N ASP A 79 -25.68 -42.47 2.52
CA ASP A 79 -25.52 -42.05 3.92
C ASP A 79 -24.51 -40.89 4.09
N TYR A 80 -23.58 -40.69 3.15
CA TYR A 80 -22.60 -39.60 3.20
C TYR A 80 -23.13 -38.31 2.57
N ASN A 81 -24.17 -38.42 1.75
CA ASN A 81 -24.82 -37.28 1.11
C ASN A 81 -25.90 -36.65 1.98
N ASP A 82 -26.46 -37.40 2.94
CA ASP A 82 -27.48 -36.94 3.88
C ASP A 82 -26.99 -35.73 4.71
N SER A 83 -27.80 -34.67 4.79
CA SER A 83 -27.46 -33.42 5.49
C SER A 83 -27.23 -33.57 7.00
N GLU A 84 -27.83 -34.60 7.62
CA GLU A 84 -27.64 -34.92 9.04
C GLU A 84 -26.35 -35.72 9.28
N SER A 85 -25.70 -36.20 8.21
CA SER A 85 -24.43 -36.91 8.31
C SER A 85 -23.28 -35.98 8.70
N THR A 86 -22.34 -36.50 9.48
CA THR A 86 -21.11 -35.76 9.79
C THR A 86 -20.28 -35.48 8.53
N THR A 87 -20.33 -36.35 7.52
CA THR A 87 -19.62 -36.17 6.24
C THR A 87 -20.13 -34.97 5.46
N ALA A 88 -21.45 -34.84 5.30
CA ALA A 88 -22.06 -33.70 4.63
C ALA A 88 -21.80 -32.39 5.37
N LEU A 89 -21.91 -32.39 6.72
CA LEU A 89 -21.57 -31.22 7.52
C LEU A 89 -20.12 -30.77 7.32
N ARG A 90 -19.15 -31.69 7.32
CA ARG A 90 -17.73 -31.36 7.07
C ARG A 90 -17.51 -30.84 5.66
N PHE A 91 -18.23 -31.35 4.66
CA PHE A 91 -18.18 -30.82 3.31
C PHE A 91 -18.67 -29.36 3.30
N TRP A 92 -19.83 -29.08 3.89
CA TRP A 92 -20.40 -27.73 3.93
C TRP A 92 -19.51 -26.76 4.72
N GLU A 93 -18.96 -27.16 5.86
CA GLU A 93 -17.97 -26.37 6.60
C GLU A 93 -16.79 -25.98 5.70
N GLY A 94 -16.25 -26.93 4.95
CA GLY A 94 -15.18 -26.68 3.99
C GLY A 94 -15.60 -25.74 2.86
N PHE A 95 -16.78 -25.98 2.27
CA PHE A 95 -17.34 -25.19 1.18
C PHE A 95 -17.51 -23.71 1.57
N PHE A 96 -18.14 -23.43 2.71
CA PHE A 96 -18.36 -22.07 3.19
C PHE A 96 -17.06 -21.41 3.66
N ARG A 97 -16.19 -22.16 4.37
CA ARG A 97 -14.90 -21.63 4.82
C ARG A 97 -14.04 -21.14 3.66
N ILE A 98 -13.92 -21.91 2.58
CA ILE A 98 -13.12 -21.50 1.40
C ILE A 98 -13.57 -20.14 0.83
N ALA A 99 -14.87 -19.82 0.94
CA ALA A 99 -15.41 -18.56 0.45
C ALA A 99 -15.23 -17.38 1.42
N THR A 100 -15.05 -17.62 2.73
CA THR A 100 -15.17 -16.59 3.77
C THR A 100 -14.03 -16.55 4.80
N GLU A 101 -13.05 -17.46 4.70
CA GLU A 101 -11.94 -17.60 5.67
C GLU A 101 -11.07 -16.35 5.79
N HIS A 102 -10.85 -15.68 4.66
CA HIS A 102 -10.00 -14.49 4.57
C HIS A 102 -10.61 -13.46 3.64
N PRO A 103 -10.34 -12.15 3.84
CA PRO A 103 -10.73 -11.10 2.89
C PRO A 103 -10.31 -11.38 1.44
N GLU A 104 -9.20 -12.08 1.23
CA GLU A 104 -8.67 -12.53 -0.05
C GLU A 104 -9.57 -13.51 -0.81
N SER A 105 -10.46 -14.20 -0.09
CA SER A 105 -11.40 -15.21 -0.64
C SER A 105 -12.60 -14.55 -1.30
N TYR A 106 -12.88 -13.31 -0.94
CA TYR A 106 -13.98 -12.52 -1.48
C TYR A 106 -13.69 -11.98 -2.87
N TRP A 107 -14.76 -11.53 -3.51
CA TRP A 107 -14.80 -10.95 -4.83
C TRP A 107 -15.33 -9.52 -4.75
N LYS A 108 -15.12 -8.76 -5.81
CA LYS A 108 -15.53 -7.36 -5.89
C LYS A 108 -15.98 -7.02 -7.30
N GLN A 109 -16.98 -6.15 -7.40
CA GLN A 109 -17.48 -5.69 -8.69
C GLN A 109 -16.78 -4.40 -9.14
N CYS A 110 -16.27 -4.41 -10.37
CA CYS A 110 -15.59 -3.25 -10.96
C CYS A 110 -16.59 -2.20 -11.42
N ASN A 111 -16.47 -0.95 -10.96
CA ASN A 111 -17.37 0.14 -11.35
C ASN A 111 -17.14 0.72 -12.76
N VAL A 112 -16.19 0.18 -13.52
CA VAL A 112 -15.92 0.61 -14.90
C VAL A 112 -16.41 -0.43 -15.91
N CYS A 113 -16.13 -1.71 -15.67
CA CYS A 113 -16.48 -2.79 -16.59
C CYS A 113 -17.55 -3.76 -16.07
N SER A 114 -18.16 -3.45 -14.91
CA SER A 114 -19.19 -4.23 -14.20
C SER A 114 -18.88 -5.70 -13.88
N ARG A 115 -17.72 -6.23 -14.29
CA ARG A 115 -17.29 -7.59 -13.95
C ARG A 115 -17.09 -7.76 -12.45
N ILE A 116 -17.58 -8.88 -11.92
CA ILE A 116 -17.26 -9.38 -10.59
C ILE A 116 -15.98 -10.21 -10.71
N LEU A 117 -14.93 -9.82 -9.99
CA LEU A 117 -13.59 -10.39 -10.10
C LEU A 117 -13.02 -10.73 -8.72
N PRO A 118 -12.05 -11.66 -8.64
CA PRO A 118 -11.39 -11.99 -7.38
C PRO A 118 -10.74 -10.76 -6.74
N PHE A 119 -10.64 -10.76 -5.41
CA PHE A 119 -9.97 -9.71 -4.61
C PHE A 119 -8.64 -9.21 -5.20
N GLN A 120 -7.80 -10.13 -5.70
CA GLN A 120 -6.48 -9.82 -6.22
C GLN A 120 -6.54 -9.03 -7.55
N ALA A 121 -7.67 -9.01 -8.24
CA ALA A 121 -7.88 -8.23 -9.46
C ALA A 121 -7.90 -6.71 -9.20
N PHE A 122 -7.92 -6.26 -7.95
CA PHE A 122 -7.99 -4.87 -7.56
C PHE A 122 -6.74 -4.45 -6.77
N SER A 123 -6.31 -3.20 -6.92
CA SER A 123 -5.17 -2.66 -6.16
C SER A 123 -5.58 -2.27 -4.73
N LYS A 124 -4.65 -2.39 -3.77
CA LYS A 124 -4.88 -1.98 -2.37
C LYS A 124 -5.21 -0.48 -2.28
N HIS A 125 -6.21 -0.16 -1.47
CA HIS A 125 -6.58 1.20 -1.10
C HIS A 125 -7.29 1.19 0.24
N SER A 126 -6.71 1.82 1.25
CA SER A 126 -7.31 1.93 2.59
C SER A 126 -8.62 2.73 2.56
N ASP A 127 -9.50 2.47 3.53
CA ASP A 127 -10.77 3.18 3.75
C ASP A 127 -11.82 3.02 2.63
N TRP A 128 -11.72 1.97 1.81
CA TRP A 128 -12.55 1.77 0.61
C TRP A 128 -13.46 0.54 0.69
N GLY A 129 -14.07 0.36 1.85
CA GLY A 129 -14.93 -0.78 2.20
C GLY A 129 -14.13 -1.95 2.81
N PRO A 130 -14.80 -3.07 3.14
CA PRO A 130 -14.22 -4.18 3.90
C PRO A 130 -12.99 -4.81 3.26
N LEU A 131 -12.87 -4.75 1.94
CA LEU A 131 -11.76 -5.38 1.21
C LEU A 131 -10.53 -4.46 1.06
N GLU A 132 -10.62 -3.17 1.42
CA GLU A 132 -9.55 -2.20 1.20
C GLU A 132 -8.95 -2.25 -0.23
N ARG A 133 -9.84 -2.22 -1.23
CA ARG A 133 -9.50 -2.30 -2.65
C ARG A 133 -10.10 -1.15 -3.45
N GLN A 134 -9.40 -0.74 -4.51
CA GLN A 134 -9.90 0.27 -5.47
C GLN A 134 -11.23 -0.15 -6.10
N MET A 135 -12.01 0.84 -6.58
CA MET A 135 -13.32 0.62 -7.21
C MET A 135 -13.17 -0.02 -8.60
N GLU A 136 -12.10 0.34 -9.30
CA GLU A 136 -11.77 -0.19 -10.61
C GLU A 136 -10.79 -1.37 -10.51
N CYS A 137 -10.99 -2.39 -11.36
CA CYS A 137 -10.04 -3.50 -11.46
C CYS A 137 -8.75 -3.04 -12.14
N ARG A 138 -7.66 -3.80 -11.95
CA ARG A 138 -6.33 -3.52 -12.51
C ARG A 138 -6.34 -3.33 -14.04
N SER A 139 -7.19 -4.07 -14.76
CA SER A 139 -7.34 -3.92 -16.22
C SER A 139 -7.90 -2.53 -16.58
N CYS A 140 -9.00 -2.12 -15.95
CA CYS A 140 -9.61 -0.81 -16.17
C CYS A 140 -8.68 0.33 -15.70
N LYS A 141 -7.98 0.12 -14.57
CA LYS A 141 -6.96 1.05 -14.08
C LYS A 141 -5.84 1.25 -15.09
N GLY A 142 -5.40 0.17 -15.75
CA GLY A 142 -4.42 0.22 -16.84
C GLY A 142 -4.87 1.13 -17.98
N ALA A 143 -6.10 0.95 -18.46
CA ALA A 143 -6.68 1.80 -19.52
C ALA A 143 -6.80 3.27 -19.09
N ILE A 144 -7.28 3.53 -17.87
CA ILE A 144 -7.33 4.89 -17.29
C ILE A 144 -5.94 5.51 -17.24
N ASN A 145 -4.95 4.77 -16.74
CA ASN A 145 -3.58 5.25 -16.64
C ASN A 145 -2.94 5.49 -18.01
N ALA A 146 -3.29 4.74 -19.05
CA ALA A 146 -2.79 4.97 -20.41
C ALA A 146 -3.21 6.36 -20.95
N VAL A 147 -4.40 6.83 -20.59
CA VAL A 147 -4.87 8.18 -20.95
C VAL A 147 -4.28 9.27 -20.04
N LEU A 148 -4.12 8.97 -18.74
CA LEU A 148 -3.67 9.95 -17.75
C LEU A 148 -2.16 10.15 -17.72
N ASN A 149 -1.38 9.08 -17.90
CA ASN A 149 0.08 9.13 -17.77
C ASN A 149 0.74 10.11 -18.77
N PRO A 150 0.32 10.18 -20.05
CA PRO A 150 0.85 11.18 -20.99
C PRO A 150 0.55 12.63 -20.58
N LYS A 151 -0.53 12.85 -19.79
CA LYS A 151 -0.94 14.16 -19.29
C LYS A 151 -0.27 14.54 -17.95
N ARG A 152 0.46 13.62 -17.32
CA ARG A 152 1.20 13.89 -16.07
C ARG A 152 2.54 14.51 -16.41
N SER A 153 2.97 15.51 -15.63
CA SER A 153 4.33 16.04 -15.79
C SER A 153 5.36 14.95 -15.42
N LYS A 154 6.55 15.02 -16.02
CA LYS A 154 7.64 14.06 -15.73
C LYS A 154 7.94 13.99 -14.23
N GLU A 155 7.81 15.10 -13.50
CA GLU A 155 8.00 15.17 -12.05
C GLU A 155 6.94 14.38 -11.27
N GLN A 156 5.68 14.34 -11.73
CA GLN A 156 4.57 13.63 -11.04
C GLN A 156 4.65 12.11 -11.21
N LEU A 157 5.09 11.63 -12.38
CA LEU A 157 5.37 10.21 -12.61
C LEU A 157 6.54 9.74 -11.75
N HIS A 158 7.57 10.58 -11.61
CA HIS A 158 8.74 10.35 -10.77
C HIS A 158 8.39 10.33 -9.27
N GLU A 159 7.49 11.22 -8.83
CA GLU A 159 7.00 11.29 -7.44
C GLU A 159 6.33 10.00 -6.93
N SER A 160 5.50 9.40 -7.79
CA SER A 160 4.60 8.29 -7.40
C SER A 160 5.26 6.91 -7.40
N ALA A 161 6.27 6.68 -8.24
CA ALA A 161 6.88 5.36 -8.41
C ALA A 161 8.06 5.10 -7.45
N VAL A 162 8.65 6.15 -6.88
CA VAL A 162 10.03 6.08 -6.36
C VAL A 162 10.16 6.50 -4.89
N ARG A 163 9.42 7.54 -4.48
CA ARG A 163 9.73 8.29 -3.24
C ARG A 163 9.57 7.56 -1.92
N ARG A 164 8.68 6.57 -1.84
CA ARG A 164 8.41 5.86 -0.57
C ARG A 164 9.08 4.49 -0.50
N ARG A 165 9.72 4.02 -1.58
CA ARG A 165 10.42 2.73 -1.59
C ARG A 165 11.93 2.88 -1.54
N ILE A 166 12.52 3.85 -2.24
CA ILE A 166 13.99 4.05 -2.22
C ILE A 166 14.48 4.49 -0.85
N ALA A 167 13.82 5.47 -0.23
CA ALA A 167 14.20 5.95 1.10
C ALA A 167 14.24 4.79 2.10
N ASP A 168 13.19 3.97 2.12
CA ASP A 168 13.14 2.79 3.00
C ASP A 168 14.22 1.76 2.61
N LEU A 169 14.41 1.48 1.31
CA LEU A 169 15.36 0.45 0.86
C LEU A 169 16.82 0.78 1.11
N PHE A 170 17.24 2.02 0.88
CA PHE A 170 18.65 2.40 1.06
C PHE A 170 18.92 2.87 2.50
N LEU A 171 17.97 3.54 3.16
CA LEU A 171 18.21 4.19 4.47
C LEU A 171 17.78 3.36 5.68
N GLU A 172 17.04 2.26 5.55
CA GLU A 172 16.56 1.48 6.71
C GLU A 172 17.70 0.90 7.61
N GLY A 173 18.92 0.77 7.10
CA GLY A 173 20.10 0.38 7.89
C GLY A 173 20.96 1.54 8.36
N GLU A 174 20.60 2.77 7.98
CA GLU A 174 21.32 4.01 8.29
C GLU A 174 20.49 4.96 9.19
N ASN A 175 19.19 4.71 9.31
CA ASN A 175 18.33 5.40 10.25
C ASN A 175 18.70 5.01 11.67
N GLU A 176 18.90 6.00 12.53
CA GLU A 176 19.13 5.81 13.95
C GLU A 176 17.78 5.72 14.69
N SER A 177 17.74 4.92 15.76
CA SER A 177 16.62 4.96 16.69
C SER A 177 16.66 6.29 17.45
N ILE A 178 15.77 7.20 17.09
CA ILE A 178 15.66 8.49 17.77
C ILE A 178 15.00 8.32 19.13
N ASP A 179 15.73 8.66 20.20
CA ASP A 179 15.17 8.81 21.53
C ASP A 179 14.20 10.00 21.55
N LEU A 180 12.93 9.70 21.82
CA LEU A 180 11.87 10.71 21.84
C LEU A 180 12.02 11.70 22.99
N HIS A 181 12.55 11.28 24.13
CA HIS A 181 12.76 12.18 25.26
C HIS A 181 13.88 13.19 24.93
N ASP A 182 15.04 12.72 24.46
CA ASP A 182 16.13 13.58 23.99
C ASP A 182 15.66 14.53 22.88
N LEU A 183 14.86 14.04 21.93
CA LEU A 183 14.29 14.87 20.87
C LEU A 183 13.39 15.98 21.44
N PHE A 184 12.50 15.65 22.37
CA PHE A 184 11.62 16.66 22.98
C PHE A 184 12.40 17.69 23.79
N ASP A 185 13.41 17.25 24.55
CA ASP A 185 14.24 18.14 25.36
C ASP A 185 15.07 19.09 24.49
N ARG A 186 15.69 18.61 23.40
CA ARG A 186 16.42 19.44 22.42
C ARG A 186 15.58 20.57 21.83
N PHE A 187 14.30 20.30 21.60
CA PHE A 187 13.37 21.26 21.00
C PHE A 187 12.49 21.98 22.05
N GLY A 188 12.79 21.83 23.35
CA GLY A 188 12.09 22.50 24.44
C GLY A 188 10.60 22.18 24.48
N HIS A 189 10.24 20.92 24.17
CA HIS A 189 8.86 20.41 24.14
C HIS A 189 7.93 21.22 23.23
N LYS A 190 8.47 21.79 22.14
CA LYS A 190 7.73 22.64 21.19
C LYS A 190 8.00 22.24 19.74
N CYS A 191 7.03 22.50 18.88
CA CYS A 191 7.23 22.40 17.43
C CYS A 191 8.29 23.42 17.00
N PHE A 192 9.35 22.96 16.32
CA PHE A 192 10.44 23.83 15.92
C PHE A 192 9.97 25.02 15.06
N LYS A 193 9.06 24.78 14.12
CA LYS A 193 8.57 25.79 13.17
C LYS A 193 7.54 26.75 13.77
N THR A 194 6.55 26.22 14.47
CA THR A 194 5.38 27.01 14.94
C THR A 194 5.51 27.45 16.39
N LYS A 195 6.50 26.89 17.11
CA LYS A 195 6.75 27.10 18.55
C LYS A 195 5.59 26.69 19.47
N VAL A 196 4.55 26.04 18.94
CA VAL A 196 3.42 25.48 19.70
C VAL A 196 3.92 24.36 20.62
N PRO A 197 3.53 24.35 21.90
CA PRO A 197 3.85 23.26 22.83
C PRO A 197 3.33 21.91 22.33
N LEU A 198 4.15 20.87 22.51
CA LEU A 198 3.83 19.50 22.14
C LEU A 198 3.90 18.61 23.37
N ASP A 199 3.01 17.63 23.43
CA ASP A 199 2.96 16.64 24.49
C ASP A 199 3.43 15.29 23.89
N ILE A 200 4.48 14.73 24.49
CA ILE A 200 5.08 13.47 24.06
C ILE A 200 4.06 12.33 24.06
N ASN A 201 3.11 12.34 25.00
CA ASN A 201 2.07 11.32 25.13
C ASN A 201 0.96 11.45 24.08
N LYS A 202 0.80 12.64 23.47
CA LYS A 202 -0.19 12.89 22.40
C LYS A 202 0.41 12.61 21.03
N ARG A 203 0.69 11.32 20.75
CA ARG A 203 1.37 10.87 19.51
C ARG A 203 0.75 11.39 18.21
N ALA A 204 -0.57 11.64 18.20
CA ALA A 204 -1.28 12.18 17.04
C ALA A 204 -1.02 13.67 16.75
N SER A 205 -0.44 14.42 17.69
CA SER A 205 -0.23 15.87 17.58
C SER A 205 1.11 16.28 16.95
N TRP A 206 2.09 15.36 16.94
CA TRP A 206 3.47 15.64 16.53
C TRP A 206 4.05 14.58 15.58
N ALA A 207 5.15 14.92 14.93
CA ALA A 207 5.92 14.06 14.05
C ALA A 207 7.43 14.31 14.24
N VAL A 208 8.22 13.22 14.12
CA VAL A 208 9.66 13.33 13.88
C VAL A 208 9.81 13.49 12.37
N ASP A 209 10.42 14.59 11.96
CA ASP A 209 10.63 14.91 10.55
C ASP A 209 12.11 14.84 10.19
N HIS A 210 12.40 14.53 8.93
CA HIS A 210 13.76 14.63 8.40
C HIS A 210 14.00 16.07 7.99
N ILE A 211 15.00 16.75 8.54
CA ILE A 211 15.37 18.11 8.14
C ILE A 211 15.60 18.15 6.63
N MET A 212 16.58 17.38 6.16
CA MET A 212 16.82 17.05 4.76
C MET A 212 15.98 15.82 4.38
N PRO A 213 15.09 15.92 3.38
CA PRO A 213 14.18 14.82 3.05
C PRO A 213 14.88 13.55 2.57
N SER A 214 14.36 12.39 2.99
CA SER A 214 14.81 11.07 2.53
C SER A 214 14.70 10.84 1.02
N LYS A 215 13.88 11.64 0.32
CA LYS A 215 13.85 11.72 -1.15
C LYS A 215 15.25 11.97 -1.75
N TYR A 216 16.10 12.71 -1.04
CA TYR A 216 17.47 13.04 -1.42
C TYR A 216 18.50 12.14 -0.72
N LEU A 217 18.07 10.98 -0.23
CA LEU A 217 18.90 9.94 0.41
C LEU A 217 19.54 10.35 1.75
N TYR A 218 18.92 11.28 2.48
CA TYR A 218 19.35 11.59 3.84
C TYR A 218 18.63 10.71 4.87
N PRO A 219 19.36 9.90 5.65
CA PRO A 219 18.78 9.08 6.71
C PRO A 219 18.27 9.93 7.87
N LEU A 220 17.41 9.34 8.70
CA LEU A 220 17.00 9.93 9.97
C LEU A 220 18.09 9.69 11.02
N THR A 221 18.91 10.70 11.27
CA THR A 221 19.91 10.71 12.35
C THR A 221 19.56 11.76 13.38
N LYS A 222 20.28 11.81 14.50
CA LYS A 222 20.14 12.89 15.49
C LYS A 222 20.27 14.29 14.87
N GLU A 223 21.21 14.47 13.93
CA GLU A 223 21.50 15.72 13.22
C GLU A 223 20.48 16.02 12.13
N ASN A 224 19.82 15.00 11.57
CA ASN A 224 18.80 15.18 10.53
C ASN A 224 17.36 15.08 11.06
N ALA A 225 17.15 15.00 12.38
CA ALA A 225 15.82 14.90 12.98
C ALA A 225 15.34 16.25 13.53
N ALA A 226 14.09 16.60 13.22
CA ALA A 226 13.41 17.76 13.78
C ALA A 226 12.05 17.40 14.39
N LEU A 227 11.71 18.04 15.52
CA LEU A 227 10.40 17.90 16.14
C LEU A 227 9.41 18.92 15.55
N LEU A 228 8.35 18.43 14.89
CA LEU A 228 7.32 19.26 14.30
C LEU A 228 5.92 18.86 14.76
N SER A 229 5.00 19.83 14.82
CA SER A 229 3.57 19.54 14.88
C SER A 229 3.13 18.86 13.56
N ARG A 230 2.08 18.03 13.60
CA ARG A 230 1.60 17.35 12.39
C ARG A 230 1.30 18.32 11.24
N ASN A 231 0.68 19.45 11.54
CA ASN A 231 0.38 20.47 10.54
C ASN A 231 1.64 21.07 9.90
N ALA A 232 2.66 21.39 10.71
CA ALA A 232 3.93 21.91 10.19
C ALA A 232 4.65 20.86 9.32
N ASN A 233 4.64 19.60 9.76
CA ASN A 233 5.21 18.47 9.01
C ASN A 233 4.52 18.28 7.65
N GLU A 234 3.18 18.30 7.62
CA GLU A 234 2.38 18.20 6.39
C GLU A 234 2.60 19.37 5.41
N ASN A 235 2.97 20.54 5.92
CA ASN A 235 3.31 21.72 5.13
C ASN A 235 4.75 21.69 4.60
N LYS A 236 5.68 21.06 5.34
CA LYS A 236 7.07 20.88 4.91
C LYS A 236 7.20 19.84 3.81
N ARG A 237 6.65 18.63 4.00
CA ARG A 237 6.76 17.51 3.05
C ARG A 237 8.22 17.25 2.65
N ASP A 238 8.48 17.13 1.34
CA ASP A 238 9.78 16.92 0.73
C ASP A 238 10.50 18.22 0.34
N LYS A 239 10.07 19.38 0.84
CA LYS A 239 10.79 20.63 0.62
C LYS A 239 12.15 20.55 1.29
N TRP A 240 13.17 21.01 0.57
CA TRP A 240 14.50 21.25 1.15
C TRP A 240 14.41 22.29 2.28
N PRO A 241 15.23 22.20 3.35
CA PRO A 241 15.14 23.10 4.50
C PRO A 241 15.08 24.58 4.13
N SER A 242 15.92 25.05 3.20
CA SER A 242 15.95 26.44 2.72
C SER A 242 14.67 26.93 2.05
N LYS A 243 13.77 26.03 1.65
CA LYS A 243 12.45 26.35 1.06
C LYS A 243 11.32 26.37 2.09
N PHE A 244 11.59 26.03 3.34
CA PHE A 244 10.58 25.93 4.40
C PHE A 244 10.95 26.73 5.66
N TYR A 245 12.23 26.73 6.01
CA TYR A 245 12.79 27.51 7.10
C TYR A 245 13.40 28.81 6.57
N THR A 246 13.29 29.86 7.36
CA THR A 246 14.01 31.12 7.21
C THR A 246 15.48 30.93 7.57
N ASN A 247 16.35 31.86 7.17
CA ASN A 247 17.78 31.77 7.49
C ASN A 247 18.04 31.72 9.01
N ASN A 248 17.29 32.47 9.81
CA ASN A 248 17.42 32.45 11.27
C ASN A 248 17.00 31.11 11.85
N GLU A 249 15.90 30.52 11.35
CA GLU A 249 15.48 29.18 11.74
C GLU A 249 16.52 28.13 11.32
N LEU A 250 17.16 28.24 10.15
CA LEU A 250 18.22 27.31 9.75
C LEU A 250 19.44 27.37 10.68
N ILE A 251 19.83 28.58 11.11
CA ILE A 251 20.92 28.77 12.08
C ILE A 251 20.54 28.17 13.44
N GLU A 252 19.31 28.40 13.91
CA GLU A 252 18.79 27.82 15.15
C GLU A 252 18.75 26.29 15.07
N LEU A 253 18.28 25.75 13.95
CA LEU A 253 18.17 24.31 13.70
C LEU A 253 19.56 23.65 13.70
N ALA A 254 20.54 24.24 13.00
CA ALA A 254 21.92 23.76 12.99
C ALA A 254 22.54 23.76 14.39
N LYS A 255 22.24 24.77 15.22
CA LYS A 255 22.72 24.83 16.62
C LYS A 255 22.11 23.74 17.50
N ILE A 256 20.81 23.46 17.35
CA ILE A 256 20.10 22.44 18.15
C ILE A 256 20.53 21.03 17.76
N THR A 257 20.71 20.79 16.46
CA THR A 257 20.84 19.43 15.90
C THR A 257 22.28 19.05 15.56
N GLY A 258 23.17 20.03 15.36
CA GLY A 258 24.50 19.79 14.81
C GLY A 258 24.54 19.66 13.28
N ALA A 259 23.40 19.86 12.60
CA ALA A 259 23.34 19.81 11.14
C ALA A 259 24.27 20.85 10.48
N ASP A 260 24.93 20.45 9.37
CA ASP A 260 25.76 21.38 8.60
C ASP A 260 24.91 22.52 8.01
N LEU A 261 25.13 23.73 8.54
CA LEU A 261 24.44 24.93 8.10
C LEU A 261 24.60 25.19 6.61
N LYS A 262 25.78 24.94 6.03
CA LYS A 262 26.02 25.16 4.58
C LYS A 262 25.15 24.23 3.76
N LEU A 263 25.00 22.98 4.20
CA LEU A 263 24.19 21.97 3.53
C LEU A 263 22.69 22.32 3.58
N ILE A 264 22.16 22.55 4.79
CA ILE A 264 20.72 22.80 4.96
C ILE A 264 20.28 24.15 4.37
N SER A 265 21.19 25.13 4.28
CA SER A 265 20.93 26.44 3.67
C SER A 265 21.09 26.47 2.15
N SER A 266 21.54 25.38 1.52
CA SER A 266 21.66 25.31 0.06
C SER A 266 20.32 25.65 -0.62
N LYS A 267 20.36 26.51 -1.65
CA LYS A 267 19.17 26.90 -2.41
C LYS A 267 18.60 25.76 -3.23
N GLN A 268 19.46 24.83 -3.64
CA GLN A 268 19.08 23.63 -4.38
C GLN A 268 19.31 22.38 -3.52
N PRO A 269 18.41 21.38 -3.61
CA PRO A 269 18.65 20.10 -2.96
C PRO A 269 19.95 19.48 -3.44
N ILE A 270 20.71 18.92 -2.50
CA ILE A 270 21.92 18.14 -2.78
C ILE A 270 21.56 16.68 -2.56
N MET A 271 22.07 15.78 -3.40
CA MET A 271 21.87 14.34 -3.24
C MET A 271 22.92 13.77 -2.30
N ASN A 272 22.52 12.96 -1.31
CA ASN A 272 23.47 12.21 -0.50
C ASN A 272 23.85 10.91 -1.21
N HIS A 273 25.12 10.79 -1.63
CA HIS A 273 25.65 9.55 -2.21
C HIS A 273 26.44 8.71 -1.20
N ASN A 274 26.60 9.19 0.04
CA ASN A 274 27.26 8.45 1.11
C ASN A 274 26.26 7.50 1.77
N ILE A 275 25.85 6.47 1.03
CA ILE A 275 24.91 5.44 1.45
C ILE A 275 25.37 4.04 1.01
N ASP A 276 24.93 2.99 1.69
CA ASP A 276 25.22 1.61 1.29
C ASP A 276 24.26 1.14 0.19
N VAL A 277 24.67 1.39 -1.06
CA VAL A 277 23.91 1.01 -2.25
C VAL A 277 23.75 -0.52 -2.37
N ASN A 278 24.77 -1.30 -2.01
CA ASN A 278 24.75 -2.77 -2.15
C ASN A 278 23.74 -3.40 -1.20
N LYS A 279 23.74 -2.99 0.06
CA LYS A 279 22.77 -3.46 1.06
C LYS A 279 21.33 -3.08 0.69
N GLY A 280 21.14 -1.95 0.01
CA GLY A 280 19.83 -1.58 -0.54
C GLY A 280 19.37 -2.51 -1.68
N VAL A 281 20.29 -2.91 -2.55
CA VAL A 281 20.03 -3.89 -3.62
C VAL A 281 19.68 -5.26 -3.06
N GLU A 282 20.46 -5.75 -2.10
CA GLU A 282 20.21 -7.03 -1.44
C GLU A 282 18.83 -7.08 -0.77
N ARG A 283 18.49 -6.07 0.05
CA ARG A 283 17.17 -5.94 0.67
C ARG A 283 16.04 -5.93 -0.37
N TYR A 284 16.24 -5.24 -1.49
CA TYR A 284 15.25 -5.20 -2.56
C TYR A 284 15.11 -6.51 -3.32
N LEU A 285 16.14 -7.36 -3.35
CA LEU A 285 16.10 -8.64 -4.06
C LEU A 285 15.76 -9.83 -3.15
N GLN A 286 15.86 -9.68 -1.82
CA GLN A 286 15.39 -10.66 -0.85
C GLN A 286 13.84 -10.71 -0.84
N VAL A 287 13.25 -11.78 -1.37
CA VAL A 287 11.79 -11.99 -1.36
C VAL A 287 11.44 -13.42 -0.97
N ARG A 288 10.50 -13.57 -0.02
CA ARG A 288 9.78 -14.81 0.24
C ARG A 288 8.55 -14.86 -0.69
N GLU A 289 8.66 -15.66 -1.74
CA GLU A 289 7.62 -16.13 -2.68
C GLU A 289 6.95 -15.17 -3.72
N LYS A 290 6.67 -15.74 -4.91
CA LYS A 290 5.81 -15.27 -6.04
C LYS A 290 6.00 -13.86 -6.62
N SER A 291 7.16 -13.22 -6.49
CA SER A 291 7.45 -11.97 -7.22
C SER A 291 8.30 -12.19 -8.48
N ASP A 292 7.96 -11.50 -9.57
CA ASP A 292 8.69 -11.49 -10.85
C ASP A 292 10.07 -10.81 -10.66
N LEU A 293 11.12 -11.62 -10.49
CA LEU A 293 12.50 -11.17 -10.31
C LEU A 293 13.01 -10.30 -11.49
N PRO A 294 12.81 -10.67 -12.78
CA PRO A 294 13.12 -9.79 -13.91
C PRO A 294 12.53 -8.39 -13.81
N LYS A 295 11.27 -8.29 -13.38
CA LYS A 295 10.61 -6.98 -13.18
C LYS A 295 11.30 -6.17 -12.08
N ARG A 296 11.66 -6.79 -10.95
CA ARG A 296 12.39 -6.12 -9.86
C ARG A 296 13.76 -5.64 -10.30
N ILE A 297 14.54 -6.48 -10.99
CA ILE A 297 15.84 -6.09 -11.55
C ILE A 297 15.70 -4.85 -12.43
N LYS A 298 14.70 -4.81 -13.31
CA LYS A 298 14.43 -3.64 -14.15
C LYS A 298 14.05 -2.39 -13.36
N GLU A 299 13.26 -2.54 -12.29
CA GLU A 299 12.85 -1.44 -11.42
C GLU A 299 14.05 -0.84 -10.67
N ILE A 300 14.87 -1.66 -10.01
CA ILE A 300 16.03 -1.18 -9.25
C ILE A 300 17.11 -0.60 -10.17
N ARG A 301 17.32 -1.18 -11.36
CA ARG A 301 18.27 -0.65 -12.35
C ARG A 301 17.92 0.79 -12.73
N LYS A 302 16.64 1.05 -13.03
CA LYS A 302 16.15 2.40 -13.37
C LYS A 302 16.34 3.37 -12.21
N ILE A 303 16.10 2.90 -10.98
CA ILE A 303 16.29 3.68 -9.76
C ILE A 303 17.75 4.13 -9.62
N LEU A 304 18.69 3.19 -9.71
CA LEU A 304 20.12 3.45 -9.53
C LEU A 304 20.66 4.45 -10.56
N GLN A 305 20.21 4.35 -11.82
CA GLN A 305 20.60 5.30 -12.87
C GLN A 305 20.08 6.71 -12.60
N VAL A 306 18.84 6.84 -12.15
CA VAL A 306 18.20 8.15 -11.92
C VAL A 306 18.81 8.87 -10.72
N TYR A 307 19.25 8.12 -9.73
CA TYR A 307 19.89 8.64 -8.52
C TYR A 307 21.42 8.67 -8.63
N GLU A 308 21.99 8.35 -9.80
CA GLU A 308 23.44 8.34 -10.04
C GLU A 308 24.21 7.45 -9.04
N LEU A 309 23.59 6.36 -8.58
CA LEU A 309 24.13 5.44 -7.56
C LEU A 309 24.91 4.25 -8.15
N VAL A 310 25.00 4.14 -9.47
CA VAL A 310 25.61 2.97 -10.15
C VAL A 310 27.06 2.78 -9.74
N ASP A 311 27.79 3.87 -9.51
CA ASP A 311 29.20 3.82 -9.13
C ASP A 311 29.41 3.24 -7.73
N GLY A 312 28.42 3.35 -6.84
CA GLY A 312 28.44 2.78 -5.48
C GLY A 312 28.19 1.26 -5.42
N LEU A 313 27.91 0.60 -6.55
CA LEU A 313 27.71 -0.84 -6.60
C LEU A 313 29.03 -1.63 -6.61
N SER A 314 29.03 -2.78 -5.94
CA SER A 314 30.08 -3.79 -6.07
C SER A 314 30.09 -4.40 -7.48
N PRO A 315 31.21 -4.98 -7.94
CA PRO A 315 31.29 -5.67 -9.23
C PRO A 315 30.22 -6.77 -9.40
N GLU A 316 29.92 -7.51 -8.33
CA GLU A 316 28.93 -8.59 -8.31
C GLU A 316 27.53 -8.04 -8.57
N ASN A 317 27.15 -6.96 -7.89
CA ASN A 317 25.84 -6.33 -8.07
C ASN A 317 25.72 -5.61 -9.42
N LYS A 318 26.81 -5.03 -9.94
CA LYS A 318 26.84 -4.48 -11.32
C LYS A 318 26.54 -5.56 -12.35
N LYS A 319 27.15 -6.75 -12.20
CA LYS A 319 26.90 -7.91 -13.06
C LYS A 319 25.47 -8.44 -12.92
N LEU A 320 24.97 -8.61 -11.69
CA LEU A 320 23.61 -9.07 -11.40
C LEU A 320 22.53 -8.17 -12.04
N LEU A 321 22.78 -6.86 -12.04
CA LEU A 321 21.85 -5.85 -12.59
C LEU A 321 22.11 -5.53 -14.07
N GLY A 322 23.14 -6.11 -14.68
CA GLY A 322 23.48 -5.92 -16.09
C GLY A 322 23.96 -4.50 -16.43
N PHE A 323 24.77 -3.90 -15.54
CA PHE A 323 25.48 -2.63 -15.78
C PHE A 323 26.89 -2.83 -16.34
N THR A 324 27.44 -4.04 -16.22
CA THR A 324 28.77 -4.46 -16.69
C THR A 324 28.72 -5.89 -17.17
#